data_AF-A0A368FHZ2-F1
#
_entry.id   AF-A0A368FHZ2-F1
#
_cell.length_a   1.000
_cell.length_b   1.000
_cell.length_c   1.000
_cell.angle_alpha   90.00
_cell.angle_beta   90.00
_cell.angle_gamma   90.00
#
_symmetry.space_group_name_H-M   'P 1'
#
loop_
_entity.id
_entity.type
_entity.pdbx_description
1 polymer ?
#
loop_
_entity_poly.entity_id
_entity_poly.type
_entity_poly.pdbx_seq_one_letter_code
_entity_poly.pdbx_strand_id
1 'polypeptide(L)'
;MFRPIIVRHVIDESSPLYGLTRESLLSAEFELIMTVEGIVEATGMTFQARTSFLPDEILWGHKFKPMVLMNEKLSKYEVHYGLFDHTERVLDFDVAPVETEELEDELAHHNNASGFM
;
A
#
# COMPACT_ATOMS: atom_id res chain seq x y z
N MET A 1 -5.76 11.58 -19.00
CA MET A 1 -4.74 10.86 -18.19
C MET A 1 -3.75 10.22 -19.14
N PHE A 2 -2.46 10.57 -19.08
CA PHE A 2 -1.46 10.16 -20.08
C PHE A 2 -0.55 8.99 -19.64
N ARG A 3 -0.63 8.58 -18.37
CA ARG A 3 0.14 7.47 -17.78
C ARG A 3 -0.70 6.73 -16.73
N PRO A 4 -0.42 5.45 -16.44
CA PRO A 4 -1.02 4.75 -15.31
C PRO A 4 -0.84 5.51 -14.00
N ILE A 5 -1.84 5.45 -13.13
CA ILE A 5 -1.80 6.01 -11.78
C ILE A 5 -2.18 4.91 -10.79
N ILE A 6 -1.61 4.99 -9.59
CA ILE A 6 -2.03 4.17 -8.46
C ILE A 6 -3.05 4.98 -7.67
N VAL A 7 -4.26 4.44 -7.54
CA VAL A 7 -5.29 4.99 -6.64
C VAL A 7 -5.11 4.35 -5.27
N ARG A 8 -5.03 5.15 -4.21
CA ARG A 8 -4.84 4.67 -2.84
C ARG A 8 -6.01 5.10 -1.98
N HIS A 9 -6.63 4.14 -1.31
CA HIS A 9 -7.54 4.37 -0.19
C HIS A 9 -6.77 4.17 1.12
N VAL A 10 -6.94 5.07 2.09
CA VAL A 10 -6.32 4.94 3.41
C VAL A 10 -7.32 4.22 4.32
N ILE A 11 -6.88 3.12 4.94
CA ILE A 11 -7.69 2.37 5.91
C ILE A 11 -7.39 2.93 7.30
N ASP A 12 -8.15 3.95 7.69
CA ASP A 12 -8.20 4.49 9.05
C ASP A 12 -9.49 4.07 9.77
N GLU A 13 -9.71 4.52 11.00
CA GLU A 13 -10.90 4.19 11.83
C GLU A 13 -12.24 4.53 11.17
N SER A 14 -12.26 5.43 10.17
CA SER A 14 -13.47 5.79 9.44
C SER A 14 -13.73 4.89 8.23
N SER A 15 -12.76 4.06 7.84
CA SER A 15 -12.86 3.19 6.70
C SER A 15 -13.81 2.01 6.96
N PRO A 16 -14.66 1.62 5.99
CA PRO A 16 -15.44 0.38 6.10
C PRO A 16 -14.57 -0.89 6.08
N LEU A 17 -13.29 -0.74 5.71
CA LEU A 17 -12.30 -1.81 5.70
C LEU A 17 -11.46 -1.83 6.99
N TYR A 18 -11.75 -0.96 7.96
CA TYR A 18 -11.04 -0.90 9.22
C TYR A 18 -11.19 -2.22 10.00
N GLY A 19 -10.09 -2.70 10.57
CA GLY A 19 -10.07 -3.96 11.32
C GLY A 19 -10.06 -5.24 10.46
N LEU A 20 -10.05 -5.13 9.12
CA LEU A 20 -9.76 -6.28 8.28
C LEU A 20 -8.31 -6.76 8.52
N THR A 21 -8.15 -8.07 8.66
CA THR A 21 -6.86 -8.76 8.72
C THR A 21 -6.71 -9.63 7.48
N ARG A 22 -5.50 -10.17 7.29
CA ARG A 22 -5.23 -11.13 6.22
C ARG A 22 -6.17 -12.33 6.26
N GLU A 23 -6.43 -12.86 7.45
CA GLU A 23 -7.30 -14.02 7.67
C GLU A 23 -8.77 -13.66 7.44
N SER A 24 -9.22 -12.51 7.98
CA SER A 24 -10.62 -12.12 7.84
C SER A 24 -10.98 -11.73 6.40
N LEU A 25 -10.03 -11.20 5.63
CA LEU A 25 -10.20 -10.90 4.20
C LEU A 25 -10.58 -12.15 3.40
N LEU A 26 -10.00 -13.32 3.69
CA LEU A 26 -10.28 -14.58 2.98
C LEU A 26 -11.72 -15.08 3.17
N SER A 27 -12.37 -14.68 4.26
CA SER A 27 -13.77 -15.03 4.57
C SER A 27 -14.72 -13.84 4.46
N ALA A 28 -14.25 -12.69 4.00
CA ALA A 28 -15.06 -11.49 3.94
C ALA A 28 -16.10 -11.59 2.82
N GLU A 29 -17.27 -10.99 3.03
CA GLU A 29 -18.35 -10.94 2.06
C GLU A 29 -18.61 -9.49 1.64
N PHE A 30 -17.81 -8.99 0.69
CA PHE A 30 -18.01 -7.68 0.08
C PHE A 30 -17.52 -7.66 -1.37
N GLU A 31 -17.87 -6.60 -2.09
CA GLU A 31 -17.36 -6.30 -3.42
C GLU A 31 -16.90 -4.84 -3.45
N LEU A 32 -15.65 -4.60 -3.84
CA LEU A 32 -15.10 -3.26 -3.97
C LEU A 32 -15.38 -2.73 -5.38
N ILE A 33 -16.34 -1.82 -5.51
CA ILE A 33 -16.68 -1.21 -6.79
C ILE A 33 -15.83 0.04 -7.02
N MET A 34 -15.05 0.07 -8.12
CA MET A 34 -14.32 1.25 -8.58
C MET A 34 -15.03 1.89 -9.77
N THR A 35 -15.34 3.19 -9.65
CA THR A 35 -15.93 3.98 -10.73
C THR A 35 -15.03 5.17 -11.06
N VAL A 36 -14.74 5.34 -12.35
CA VAL A 36 -14.00 6.49 -12.88
C VAL A 36 -14.90 7.24 -13.84
N GLU A 37 -15.12 8.52 -13.57
CA GLU A 37 -15.88 9.42 -14.42
C GLU A 37 -14.99 10.48 -15.03
N GLY A 38 -15.34 10.92 -16.23
CA GLY A 38 -14.63 12.01 -16.88
C GLY A 38 -15.34 12.52 -18.12
N ILE A 39 -14.69 13.46 -18.79
CA ILE A 39 -15.17 14.06 -20.04
C ILE A 39 -14.16 13.73 -21.14
N VAL A 40 -14.66 13.28 -22.28
CA VAL A 40 -13.84 13.08 -23.48
C VAL A 40 -13.63 14.42 -24.14
N GLU A 41 -12.40 14.96 -24.06
CA GLU A 41 -12.06 16.32 -24.53
C GLU A 41 -12.47 16.58 -25.98
N ALA A 42 -12.27 15.60 -26.87
CA ALA A 42 -12.58 15.76 -28.30
C ALA A 42 -14.09 15.86 -28.62
N THR A 43 -14.96 15.32 -27.77
CA THR A 43 -16.41 15.26 -28.04
C THR A 43 -17.26 16.02 -27.02
N GLY A 44 -16.68 16.40 -25.89
CA GLY A 44 -17.41 16.99 -24.75
C GLY A 44 -18.36 16.02 -24.05
N MET A 45 -18.39 14.74 -24.44
CA MET A 45 -19.27 13.73 -23.85
C MET A 45 -18.70 13.22 -22.53
N THR A 46 -19.58 12.97 -21.57
CA THR A 46 -19.21 12.29 -20.32
C THR A 46 -19.00 10.80 -20.58
N PHE A 47 -18.04 10.21 -19.87
CA PHE A 47 -17.85 8.76 -19.81
C PHE A 47 -17.80 8.31 -18.35
N GLN A 48 -18.18 7.06 -18.13
CA GLN A 48 -18.05 6.39 -16.86
C GLN A 48 -17.51 4.98 -17.11
N ALA A 49 -16.39 4.65 -16.49
CA ALA A 49 -15.80 3.31 -16.47
C ALA A 49 -16.02 2.71 -15.07
N ARG A 50 -16.39 1.42 -15.02
CA ARG A 50 -16.63 0.70 -13.76
C ARG A 50 -15.92 -0.64 -13.80
N THR A 51 -15.41 -1.05 -12.65
CA THR A 51 -14.88 -2.39 -12.39
C THR A 51 -15.11 -2.71 -10.92
N SER A 52 -14.92 -3.96 -10.53
CA SER A 52 -15.05 -4.38 -9.15
C SER A 52 -14.01 -5.43 -8.80
N PHE A 53 -13.75 -5.56 -7.49
CA PHE A 53 -12.85 -6.55 -6.93
C PHE A 53 -13.55 -7.31 -5.81
N LEU A 54 -13.54 -8.64 -5.92
CA LEU A 54 -13.91 -9.54 -4.84
C LEU A 54 -12.76 -9.68 -3.83
N PRO A 55 -13.02 -10.16 -2.59
CA PRO A 55 -12.00 -10.23 -1.55
C PRO A 55 -10.82 -11.14 -1.91
N ASP A 56 -11.06 -12.20 -2.68
CA ASP A 56 -10.04 -13.13 -3.19
C ASP A 56 -9.18 -12.55 -4.34
N GLU A 57 -9.61 -11.46 -4.96
CA GLU A 57 -8.83 -10.70 -5.95
C GLU A 57 -7.92 -9.66 -5.29
N ILE A 58 -8.08 -9.39 -3.99
CA ILE A 58 -7.29 -8.42 -3.23
C ILE A 58 -6.04 -9.11 -2.67
N LEU A 59 -4.89 -8.75 -3.22
CA LEU A 59 -3.59 -9.29 -2.80
C LEU A 59 -3.06 -8.58 -1.54
N TRP A 60 -3.29 -9.18 -0.37
CA TRP A 60 -2.74 -8.69 0.90
C TRP A 60 -1.20 -8.65 0.89
N GLY A 61 -0.61 -7.57 1.41
CA GLY A 61 0.85 -7.41 1.50
C GLY A 61 1.58 -7.37 0.15
N HIS A 62 0.91 -6.93 -0.91
CA HIS A 62 1.52 -6.72 -2.23
C HIS A 62 1.58 -5.25 -2.60
N LYS A 63 2.53 -4.89 -3.46
CA LYS A 63 2.62 -3.57 -4.10
C LYS A 63 2.81 -3.72 -5.61
N PHE A 64 2.33 -2.75 -6.38
CA PHE A 64 2.57 -2.68 -7.83
C PHE A 64 4.06 -2.51 -8.12
N LYS A 65 4.57 -3.23 -9.13
CA LYS A 65 5.94 -3.03 -9.60
C LYS A 65 6.09 -1.66 -10.28
N PRO A 66 7.18 -0.92 -10.05
CA PRO A 66 7.44 0.33 -10.75
C PRO A 66 7.48 0.12 -12.27
N MET A 67 6.67 0.87 -13.01
CA MET A 67 6.56 0.76 -14.47
C MET A 67 7.36 1.82 -15.24
N VAL A 68 7.83 2.85 -14.54
CA VAL A 68 8.49 4.02 -15.15
C VAL A 68 9.99 3.91 -14.91
N LEU A 69 10.75 3.74 -15.98
CA LEU A 69 12.22 3.66 -15.93
C LEU A 69 12.83 4.84 -16.68
N MET A 70 13.95 5.34 -16.19
CA MET A 70 14.75 6.33 -16.91
C MET A 70 15.63 5.62 -17.93
N ASN A 71 15.47 5.94 -19.21
CA ASN A 71 16.43 5.60 -20.23
C ASN A 71 17.54 6.65 -20.24
N GLU A 72 18.68 6.33 -19.61
CA GLU A 72 19.83 7.23 -19.47
C GLU A 72 20.43 7.63 -20.83
N LYS A 73 20.34 6.78 -21.86
CA LYS A 73 20.90 7.07 -23.18
C LYS A 73 20.08 8.09 -23.95
N LEU A 74 18.76 8.09 -23.75
CA LEU A 74 17.83 9.00 -24.43
C LEU A 74 17.39 10.17 -23.54
N SER A 75 17.79 10.18 -22.27
CA SER A 75 17.34 11.12 -21.23
C SER A 75 15.81 11.24 -21.17
N LYS A 76 15.11 10.11 -21.27
CA LYS A 76 13.64 10.03 -21.32
C LYS A 76 13.11 8.97 -20.37
N TYR A 77 11.90 9.21 -19.85
CA TYR A 77 11.15 8.21 -19.10
C TYR A 77 10.36 7.31 -20.04
N GLU A 78 10.59 6.00 -19.92
CA GLU A 78 9.86 4.96 -20.62
C GLU A 78 8.87 4.28 -19.68
N VAL A 79 7.68 3.97 -20.20
CA VAL A 79 6.62 3.29 -19.46
C VAL A 79 6.51 1.87 -19.99
N HIS A 80 6.83 0.89 -19.14
CA HIS A 80 6.75 -0.53 -19.49
C HIS A 80 5.35 -1.07 -19.19
N TYR A 81 4.44 -0.99 -20.16
CA TYR A 81 3.05 -1.45 -20.00
C TYR A 81 2.89 -2.95 -19.75
N GLY A 82 3.89 -3.77 -20.11
CA GLY A 82 3.91 -5.20 -19.73
C GLY A 82 4.13 -5.46 -18.24
N LEU A 83 4.28 -4.42 -17.41
CA LEU A 83 4.35 -4.51 -15.96
C LEU A 83 3.07 -3.97 -15.28
N PHE A 84 2.01 -3.66 -16.04
CA PHE A 84 0.83 -2.95 -15.53
C PHE A 84 0.11 -3.69 -14.41
N ASP A 85 -0.07 -5.00 -14.60
CA ASP A 85 -0.71 -5.93 -13.67
C ASP A 85 0.30 -6.64 -12.76
N HIS A 86 1.60 -6.37 -12.90
CA HIS A 86 2.61 -7.02 -12.09
C HIS A 86 2.70 -6.43 -10.68
N THR A 87 2.58 -7.31 -9.70
CA THR A 87 2.76 -7.00 -8.28
C THR A 87 3.95 -7.75 -7.70
N GLU A 88 4.45 -7.30 -6.56
CA GLU A 88 5.45 -8.00 -5.77
C GLU A 88 5.05 -8.04 -4.30
N ARG A 89 5.34 -9.16 -3.65
CA ARG A 89 5.08 -9.35 -2.22
C ARG A 89 6.04 -8.50 -1.39
N VAL A 90 5.52 -7.84 -0.37
CA VAL A 90 6.28 -7.07 0.61
C VAL A 90 6.49 -7.96 1.84
N LEU A 91 7.74 -8.29 2.15
CA LEU A 91 8.08 -9.24 3.20
C LEU A 91 7.77 -8.71 4.62
N ASP A 92 7.89 -7.40 4.82
CA ASP A 92 7.75 -6.76 6.14
C ASP A 92 6.33 -6.22 6.41
N PHE A 93 5.32 -6.68 5.66
CA PHE A 93 3.95 -6.15 5.78
C PHE A 93 3.18 -6.73 6.98
N ASP A 94 3.44 -7.99 7.34
CA ASP A 94 2.73 -8.74 8.39
C ASP A 94 3.53 -8.80 9.71
N VAL A 95 4.42 -7.84 9.99
CA VAL A 95 5.15 -7.82 11.28
C VAL A 95 4.14 -7.44 12.37
N ALA A 96 3.82 -8.41 13.24
CA ALA A 96 3.03 -8.18 14.44
C ALA A 96 3.60 -6.99 15.23
N PRO A 97 2.79 -6.26 16.02
CA PRO A 97 3.33 -5.26 16.93
C PRO A 97 4.41 -5.92 17.75
N VAL A 98 5.64 -5.43 17.65
CA VAL A 98 6.70 -5.83 18.58
C VAL A 98 6.17 -5.45 19.95
N GLU A 99 5.82 -6.44 20.77
CA GLU A 99 5.65 -6.22 22.20
C GLU A 99 6.98 -5.66 22.68
N THR A 100 7.00 -4.36 22.95
CA THR A 100 8.12 -3.72 23.65
C THR A 100 8.12 -4.33 25.04
N GLU A 101 8.88 -5.40 25.23
CA GLU A 101 9.20 -5.91 26.57
C GLU A 101 9.79 -4.74 27.36
N GLU A 102 9.11 -4.38 28.45
CA GLU A 102 9.53 -3.40 29.44
C GLU A 102 10.87 -3.83 30.05
N LEU A 103 11.97 -3.43 29.41
CA LEU A 103 13.33 -3.58 29.93
C LEU A 103 13.91 -2.20 30.26
N GLU A 104 13.19 -1.41 31.05
CA GLU A 104 13.73 -0.14 31.61
C GLU A 104 13.98 -0.17 33.13
N ASP A 105 13.65 -1.26 33.85
CA ASP A 105 13.77 -1.28 35.32
C ASP A 105 15.09 -1.85 35.90
N GLU A 106 16.04 -2.35 35.08
CA GLU A 106 17.31 -2.90 35.62
C GLU A 106 18.56 -2.01 35.41
N LEU A 107 18.45 -0.81 34.83
CA LEU A 107 19.60 0.10 34.67
C LEU A 107 19.75 1.14 35.79
N ALA A 108 18.85 1.18 36.79
CA ALA A 108 18.89 2.14 37.88
C ALA A 108 19.71 1.71 39.12
N HIS A 109 20.18 0.45 39.21
CA HIS A 109 20.81 -0.07 40.43
C HIS A 109 22.32 -0.26 40.40
N HIS A 110 23.00 -0.07 39.26
CA HIS A 110 24.46 -0.18 39.18
C HIS A 110 25.05 1.09 38.59
N ASN A 111 25.26 2.11 39.43
CA ASN A 111 26.38 3.06 39.33
C ASN A 111 26.37 4.02 40.52
N ASN A 112 26.65 3.48 41.70
CA ASN A 112 27.06 4.23 42.88
C ASN A 112 28.38 3.69 43.41
N ALA A 113 29.52 4.14 42.86
CA ALA A 113 30.75 4.29 43.63
C ALA A 113 31.88 4.98 42.85
N SER A 114 32.53 5.92 43.55
CA SER A 114 33.88 6.46 43.36
C SER A 114 34.03 7.53 42.26
N GLY A 115 34.48 8.76 42.51
CA GLY A 115 35.20 9.34 43.64
C GLY A 115 36.41 10.14 43.12
N PHE A 116 36.50 11.43 43.49
CA PHE A 116 37.65 12.37 43.37
C PHE A 116 38.11 12.76 41.95
N MET A 117 38.49 14.00 41.61
CA MET A 117 38.74 15.29 42.29
C MET A 117 38.36 16.40 41.30
#